data_AF-A0AAD6PWT6-F1
#
_entry.id   AF-A0AAD6PWT6-F1
#
_cell.length_a   1.000
_cell.length_b   1.000
_cell.length_c   1.000
_cell.angle_alpha   90.00
_cell.angle_beta   90.00
_cell.angle_gamma   90.00
#
_symmetry.space_group_name_H-M   'P 1'
#
loop_
_entity.id
_entity.type
_entity.pdbx_description
1 polymer ?
#
loop_
_entity_poly.entity_id
_entity_poly.type
_entity_poly.pdbx_seq_one_letter_code
_entity_poly.pdbx_strand_id
1 'polypeptide(L)'
;MAKSRNIKNPIFTLTPSPVYHLLSASLFTSLLFSPKKSPRNFNKLLTPPTLCLISLLVSFTLFGVSILGFTSNSQDSLPCSLNSPSSLSFPSMSISSMLLTSLSSVVPKNVENEPRMAKSLMAPLPLHPVTGNVSKEEKEFWEQPDGEGYKPCLDFSLKYRKASARISKERRRFLVVVASGGLNQQRNQIVDAVVIARILEAALVVPVLQVNPIWDDESEFSEIFNVEHFKRVLRADVRIVSSLPSTHLMSRQSIENQIPYDVSPYWIRARFSRLLNEEGLLILKALDSKLSKNLPPDLQKLRCKVAFHALRFAAPIQDLGNRLSKRMWIEGPYIALHLRLEKDIWVRSGCLSSLGPEYDKIIAKSRESQPEYLTGRLNMNHIRRRLAGLCPLSALEIAR
;
A
#
# COMPACT_ATOMS: atom_id res chain seq x y z
N MET A 1 2.69 -56.42 -19.42
CA MET A 1 3.27 -56.75 -18.10
C MET A 1 4.40 -55.78 -17.79
N ALA A 2 4.63 -55.55 -16.50
CA ALA A 2 5.26 -54.38 -15.88
C ALA A 2 6.66 -53.97 -16.38
N LYS A 3 6.86 -52.64 -16.40
CA LYS A 3 8.14 -51.93 -16.32
C LYS A 3 8.76 -52.11 -14.93
N SER A 4 10.06 -52.33 -14.87
CA SER A 4 10.91 -51.87 -13.77
C SER A 4 12.30 -51.55 -14.30
N ARG A 5 12.67 -50.27 -14.32
CA ARG A 5 14.07 -49.83 -14.30
C ARG A 5 14.19 -48.61 -13.40
N ASN A 6 14.83 -48.88 -12.26
CA ASN A 6 15.43 -47.93 -11.35
C ASN A 6 16.31 -46.92 -12.12
N ILE A 7 16.06 -45.63 -11.95
CA ILE A 7 17.04 -44.58 -12.26
C ILE A 7 17.24 -43.77 -10.98
N LYS A 8 18.48 -43.78 -10.51
CA LYS A 8 18.99 -43.04 -9.36
C LYS A 8 18.95 -41.54 -9.67
N ASN A 9 18.41 -40.75 -8.74
CA ASN A 9 18.51 -39.29 -8.74
C ASN A 9 19.97 -38.86 -8.50
N PRO A 10 20.54 -37.94 -9.28
CA PRO A 10 21.59 -37.07 -8.79
C PRO A 10 20.97 -35.82 -8.17
N ILE A 11 21.28 -35.61 -6.90
CA ILE A 11 21.04 -34.38 -6.16
C ILE A 11 21.93 -33.30 -6.79
N PHE A 12 21.32 -32.33 -7.47
CA PHE A 12 21.98 -31.07 -7.82
C PHE A 12 21.52 -30.00 -6.83
N THR A 13 22.40 -29.72 -5.88
CA THR A 13 22.43 -28.49 -5.09
C THR A 13 22.67 -27.30 -6.04
N LEU A 14 21.64 -26.47 -6.25
CA LEU A 14 21.79 -25.17 -6.90
C LEU A 14 22.11 -24.12 -5.83
N THR A 15 23.41 -23.87 -5.66
CA THR A 15 23.92 -22.59 -5.16
C THR A 15 23.58 -21.49 -6.18
N PRO A 16 23.04 -20.33 -5.76
CA PRO A 16 22.74 -19.25 -6.68
C PRO A 16 24.03 -18.48 -7.03
N SER A 17 24.42 -18.51 -8.31
CA SER A 17 25.44 -17.59 -8.86
C SER A 17 24.77 -16.30 -9.38
N PRO A 18 25.48 -15.15 -9.35
CA PRO A 18 24.89 -13.83 -9.33
C PRO A 18 24.73 -13.25 -10.75
N VAL A 19 23.48 -13.11 -11.22
CA VAL A 19 23.16 -12.37 -12.46
C VAL A 19 21.91 -11.50 -12.29
N TYR A 20 21.74 -10.92 -11.09
CA TYR A 20 20.71 -9.91 -10.82
C TYR A 20 21.37 -8.61 -10.34
N HIS A 21 22.12 -7.94 -11.21
CA HIS A 21 22.67 -6.61 -10.95
C HIS A 21 22.71 -5.70 -12.19
N LEU A 22 21.76 -5.84 -13.11
CA LEU A 22 21.67 -4.96 -14.29
C LEU A 22 20.42 -4.07 -14.34
N LEU A 23 19.65 -4.00 -13.25
CA LEU A 23 18.60 -3.01 -13.05
C LEU A 23 18.62 -2.46 -11.62
N SER A 24 19.81 -2.17 -11.07
CA SER A 24 19.94 -1.33 -9.88
C SER A 24 20.11 0.14 -10.28
N ALA A 25 19.37 0.99 -9.59
CA ALA A 25 19.28 2.42 -9.81
C ALA A 25 20.65 3.14 -9.81
N SER A 26 21.07 3.68 -10.96
CA SER A 26 22.07 4.75 -10.99
C SER A 26 22.04 5.66 -12.25
N LEU A 27 21.10 5.47 -13.19
CA LEU A 27 21.03 6.28 -14.42
C LEU A 27 19.87 7.28 -14.48
N PHE A 28 19.06 7.43 -13.42
CA PHE A 28 17.87 8.29 -13.43
C PHE A 28 17.94 9.55 -12.56
N THR A 29 19.07 9.87 -11.92
CA THR A 29 19.18 11.03 -11.02
C THR A 29 19.82 12.28 -11.63
N SER A 30 20.08 12.36 -12.94
CA SER A 30 20.71 13.56 -13.54
C SER A 30 19.88 14.31 -14.59
N LEU A 31 18.59 14.01 -14.81
CA LEU A 31 17.81 14.62 -15.89
C LEU A 31 16.41 15.11 -15.50
N LEU A 32 16.19 15.65 -14.30
CA LEU A 32 14.91 16.29 -13.97
C LEU A 32 15.06 17.48 -13.01
N PHE A 33 15.77 18.53 -13.42
CA PHE A 33 15.44 19.91 -13.03
C PHE A 33 16.05 20.88 -14.06
N SER A 34 15.23 21.36 -15.00
CA SER A 34 15.46 22.65 -15.65
C SER A 34 14.14 23.19 -16.22
N PRO A 35 13.68 24.38 -15.81
CA PRO A 35 12.51 25.02 -16.40
C PRO A 35 12.89 25.71 -17.72
N LYS A 36 12.15 25.39 -18.80
CA LYS A 36 12.26 26.05 -20.10
C LYS A 36 11.91 27.55 -19.99
N LYS A 37 12.86 28.42 -20.36
CA LYS A 37 12.61 29.74 -20.98
C LYS A 37 13.35 29.81 -22.32
N SER A 38 12.71 30.41 -23.31
CA SER A 38 13.18 30.55 -24.70
C SER A 38 14.30 31.62 -24.84
N PRO A 39 14.98 31.70 -26.00
CA PRO A 39 16.37 32.14 -26.06
C PRO A 39 16.54 33.64 -26.36
N ARG A 40 17.61 34.24 -25.83
CA ARG A 40 18.30 35.37 -26.45
C ARG A 40 19.81 35.15 -26.40
N ASN A 41 20.44 35.27 -27.56
CA ASN A 41 21.87 35.27 -27.82
C ASN A 41 22.65 36.14 -26.83
N PHE A 42 23.82 35.66 -26.40
CA PHE A 42 25.05 36.47 -26.32
C PHE A 42 26.27 35.55 -26.22
N ASN A 43 27.15 35.63 -27.23
CA ASN A 43 28.52 35.13 -27.18
C ASN A 43 29.31 35.87 -26.10
N LYS A 44 30.14 35.16 -25.32
CA LYS A 44 31.50 35.62 -24.97
C LYS A 44 32.33 34.52 -24.30
N LEU A 45 33.53 34.39 -24.85
CA LEU A 45 34.66 33.53 -24.52
C LEU A 45 35.22 33.87 -23.13
N LEU A 46 35.41 32.89 -22.23
CA LEU A 46 36.14 33.09 -20.97
C LEU A 46 37.65 32.89 -21.18
N THR A 47 38.44 33.82 -20.67
CA THR A 47 39.91 33.86 -20.76
C THR A 47 40.59 33.21 -19.54
N PRO A 48 41.91 32.88 -19.64
CA PRO A 48 42.60 31.96 -18.74
C PRO A 48 42.87 32.37 -17.27
N PRO A 49 42.79 33.64 -16.81
CA PRO A 49 43.24 33.96 -15.45
C PRO A 49 42.18 33.67 -14.36
N THR A 50 40.98 33.21 -14.71
CA THR A 50 39.89 32.96 -13.75
C THR A 50 39.91 31.56 -13.11
N LEU A 51 40.64 30.61 -13.69
CA LEU A 51 40.78 29.25 -13.14
C LEU A 51 41.76 29.16 -11.97
N CYS A 52 42.78 30.02 -11.90
CA CYS A 52 43.74 30.04 -10.77
C CYS A 52 43.12 30.57 -9.46
N LEU A 53 42.16 31.48 -9.53
CA LEU A 53 41.52 32.08 -8.34
C LEU A 53 40.59 31.10 -7.62
N ILE A 54 39.97 30.17 -8.34
CA ILE A 54 39.05 29.18 -7.76
C ILE A 54 39.83 28.07 -7.05
N SER A 55 41.02 27.69 -7.55
CA SER A 55 41.88 26.69 -6.92
C SER A 55 42.47 27.14 -5.57
N LEU A 56 42.70 28.44 -5.38
CA LEU A 56 43.26 29.00 -4.14
C LEU A 56 42.22 29.16 -3.02
N LEU A 57 40.94 29.31 -3.37
CA LEU A 57 39.84 29.38 -2.41
C LEU A 57 39.48 28.01 -1.81
N VAL A 58 39.70 26.92 -2.54
CA VAL A 58 39.44 25.55 -2.07
C VAL A 58 40.53 25.04 -1.12
N SER A 59 41.77 25.51 -1.24
CA SER A 59 42.86 25.12 -0.33
C SER A 59 42.77 25.79 1.06
N PHE A 60 42.21 27.00 1.15
CA PHE A 60 42.06 27.72 2.42
C PHE A 60 40.93 27.17 3.31
N THR A 61 39.89 26.57 2.74
CA THR A 61 38.79 25.99 3.52
C THR A 61 39.13 24.62 4.10
N LEU A 62 40.01 23.85 3.46
CA LEU A 62 40.48 22.55 3.96
C LEU A 62 41.50 22.65 5.11
N PHE A 63 42.25 23.75 5.20
CA PHE A 63 43.19 23.98 6.32
C PHE A 63 42.51 24.54 7.58
N GLY A 64 41.35 25.22 7.45
CA GLY A 64 40.59 25.77 8.58
C GLY A 64 39.83 24.73 9.42
N VAL A 65 39.52 23.56 8.84
CA VAL A 65 38.76 22.50 9.53
C VAL A 65 39.67 21.62 10.42
N SER A 66 41.00 21.67 10.25
CA SER A 66 41.95 20.85 11.02
C SER A 66 42.54 21.53 12.26
N ILE A 67 42.14 22.76 12.59
CA ILE A 67 42.65 23.51 13.78
C ILE A 67 41.58 23.71 14.88
N LEU A 68 40.35 23.23 14.70
CA LEU A 68 39.32 23.24 15.75
C LEU A 68 39.08 21.87 16.42
N GLY A 69 39.97 20.89 16.18
CA GLY A 69 40.11 19.73 17.06
C GLY A 69 40.98 20.11 18.26
N PHE A 70 40.48 19.85 19.47
CA PHE A 70 41.10 20.08 20.79
C PHE A 70 40.86 21.44 21.45
N THR A 71 39.67 21.59 22.05
CA THR A 71 39.57 22.05 23.45
C THR A 71 38.51 21.24 24.20
N SER A 72 38.96 20.62 25.28
CA SER A 72 38.19 20.05 26.39
C SER A 72 37.38 21.13 27.11
N ASN A 73 36.14 20.86 27.50
CA ASN A 73 35.76 20.70 28.93
C ASN A 73 34.26 20.39 29.15
N SER A 74 34.04 19.52 30.14
CA SER A 74 32.94 19.51 31.13
C SER A 74 31.49 19.71 30.70
N GLN A 75 30.69 18.64 30.78
CA GLN A 75 29.29 18.74 31.21
C GLN A 75 28.92 17.68 32.24
N ASP A 76 28.26 18.18 33.27
CA ASP A 76 27.90 17.57 34.53
C ASP A 76 26.96 16.38 34.40
N SER A 77 27.29 15.33 35.14
CA SER A 77 26.36 14.26 35.51
C SER A 77 25.46 14.72 36.66
N LEU A 78 24.13 14.69 36.46
CA LEU A 78 23.15 14.64 37.54
C LEU A 78 22.24 13.40 37.37
N PRO A 79 21.77 12.81 38.50
CA PRO A 79 21.48 11.38 38.59
C PRO A 79 19.99 11.08 38.38
N CYS A 80 19.69 10.02 37.62
CA CYS A 80 18.40 9.36 37.69
C CYS A 80 18.43 8.34 38.84
N SER A 81 17.81 8.68 39.97
CA SER A 81 17.50 7.72 41.04
C SER A 81 16.43 6.75 40.57
N LEU A 82 16.78 5.47 40.45
CA LEU A 82 15.80 4.38 40.47
C LEU A 82 15.22 4.27 41.87
N ASN A 83 13.93 4.59 42.01
CA ASN A 83 13.09 4.04 43.06
C ASN A 83 12.15 3.02 42.43
N SER A 84 12.49 1.74 42.57
CA SER A 84 11.58 0.62 42.32
C SER A 84 10.67 0.42 43.54
N PRO A 85 9.36 0.21 43.36
CA PRO A 85 8.58 -0.55 44.31
C PRO A 85 8.45 -2.00 43.80
N SER A 86 9.08 -2.89 44.56
CA SER A 86 8.56 -4.20 45.01
C SER A 86 7.64 -5.00 44.07
N SER A 87 8.20 -6.15 43.66
CA SER A 87 7.55 -7.42 43.33
C SER A 87 6.07 -7.57 43.70
N LEU A 88 5.22 -7.68 42.69
CA LEU A 88 3.90 -8.32 42.80
C LEU A 88 3.99 -9.70 42.14
N SER A 89 3.86 -10.72 42.97
CA SER A 89 3.70 -12.13 42.60
C SER A 89 2.36 -12.33 41.89
N PHE A 90 2.40 -12.83 40.64
CA PHE A 90 1.21 -13.28 39.93
C PHE A 90 0.82 -14.70 40.37
N PRO A 91 -0.47 -14.99 40.68
CA PRO A 91 -0.92 -16.36 40.84
C PRO A 91 -0.97 -17.05 39.47
N SER A 92 -0.44 -18.27 39.39
CA SER A 92 -0.55 -19.12 38.21
C SER A 92 -2.02 -19.47 37.95
N MET A 93 -2.64 -18.84 36.97
CA MET A 93 -3.96 -19.25 36.48
C MET A 93 -3.79 -20.45 35.54
N SER A 94 -4.25 -21.61 36.01
CA SER A 94 -4.38 -22.82 35.20
C SER A 94 -5.39 -22.57 34.07
N ILE A 95 -4.89 -22.36 32.84
CA ILE A 95 -5.71 -22.31 31.64
C ILE A 95 -6.39 -23.68 31.47
N SER A 96 -7.72 -23.71 31.56
CA SER A 96 -8.51 -24.93 31.38
C SER A 96 -8.23 -25.55 30.01
N SER A 97 -7.85 -26.84 29.98
CA SER A 97 -7.50 -27.56 28.74
C SER A 97 -8.64 -27.62 27.73
N MET A 98 -9.88 -27.33 28.16
CA MET A 98 -11.07 -27.31 27.31
C MET A 98 -11.11 -26.15 26.30
N LEU A 99 -10.45 -25.00 26.58
CA LEU A 99 -10.38 -23.87 25.64
C LEU A 99 -9.34 -24.08 24.53
N LEU A 100 -8.29 -24.88 24.80
CA LEU A 100 -7.29 -25.22 23.77
C LEU A 100 -7.81 -26.25 22.76
N THR A 101 -8.72 -27.13 23.18
CA THR A 101 -9.32 -28.15 22.31
C THR A 101 -10.23 -27.58 21.22
N SER A 102 -10.91 -26.45 21.47
CA SER A 102 -11.78 -25.80 20.45
C SER A 102 -10.98 -25.14 19.32
N LEU A 103 -9.73 -24.76 19.57
CA LEU A 103 -8.81 -24.21 18.56
C LEU A 103 -8.21 -25.28 17.64
N SER A 104 -8.31 -26.56 18.00
CA SER A 104 -7.63 -27.67 17.31
C SER A 104 -8.52 -28.46 16.35
N SER A 105 -9.84 -28.23 16.35
CA SER A 105 -10.82 -29.11 15.69
C SER A 105 -11.46 -28.56 14.41
N VAL A 106 -10.70 -27.91 13.51
CA VAL A 106 -11.20 -27.58 12.16
C VAL A 106 -10.20 -27.98 11.08
N VAL A 107 -10.08 -29.29 10.86
CA VAL A 107 -9.64 -29.85 9.57
C VAL A 107 -10.56 -31.04 9.25
N PRO A 108 -11.58 -30.88 8.40
CA PRO A 108 -12.25 -32.03 7.83
C PRO A 108 -11.36 -32.63 6.74
N LYS A 109 -10.98 -33.90 6.91
CA LYS A 109 -10.41 -34.74 5.85
C LYS A 109 -11.54 -35.15 4.88
N ASN A 110 -11.33 -34.86 3.59
CA ASN A 110 -11.92 -35.41 2.36
C ASN A 110 -13.45 -35.45 2.15
N VAL A 111 -13.93 -34.84 1.05
CA VAL A 111 -14.66 -35.47 -0.08
C VAL A 111 -14.57 -34.51 -1.30
N GLU A 112 -14.41 -35.09 -2.49
CA GLU A 112 -14.12 -34.45 -3.79
C GLU A 112 -15.23 -33.58 -4.43
N ASN A 113 -14.79 -32.70 -5.33
CA ASN A 113 -15.45 -32.12 -6.52
C ASN A 113 -16.69 -31.20 -6.34
N GLU A 114 -16.42 -29.89 -6.18
CA GLU A 114 -17.20 -28.76 -6.71
C GLU A 114 -16.38 -27.47 -6.45
N PRO A 115 -16.25 -26.49 -7.38
CA PRO A 115 -15.49 -25.28 -7.14
C PRO A 115 -16.28 -24.33 -6.23
N ARG A 116 -16.39 -24.68 -4.94
CA ARG A 116 -16.76 -23.71 -3.91
C ARG A 116 -15.73 -22.60 -3.95
N MET A 117 -16.16 -21.39 -4.31
CA MET A 117 -15.39 -20.17 -4.07
C MET A 117 -14.82 -20.29 -2.66
N ALA A 118 -13.50 -20.35 -2.57
CA ALA A 118 -12.79 -20.53 -1.32
C ALA A 118 -13.40 -19.60 -0.27
N LYS A 119 -13.60 -20.11 0.97
CA LYS A 119 -13.74 -19.27 2.17
C LYS A 119 -12.55 -18.30 2.17
N SER A 120 -12.72 -17.17 1.50
CA SER A 120 -11.66 -16.25 1.05
C SER A 120 -11.59 -15.01 1.94
N LEU A 121 -12.26 -15.06 3.08
CA LEU A 121 -12.15 -14.04 4.11
C LEU A 121 -11.17 -14.58 5.15
N MET A 122 -10.36 -13.71 5.74
CA MET A 122 -9.84 -13.97 7.08
C MET A 122 -11.03 -14.50 7.89
N ALA A 123 -11.05 -15.78 8.23
CA ALA A 123 -12.14 -16.30 9.04
C ALA A 123 -12.06 -15.49 10.34
N PRO A 124 -13.11 -14.73 10.69
CA PRO A 124 -13.11 -14.02 11.96
C PRO A 124 -12.76 -15.01 13.07
N LEU A 125 -11.94 -14.59 14.04
CA LEU A 125 -11.75 -15.41 15.22
C LEU A 125 -13.14 -15.71 15.81
N PRO A 126 -13.35 -16.90 16.40
CA PRO A 126 -14.61 -17.24 17.03
C PRO A 126 -15.03 -16.14 18.01
N LEU A 127 -16.33 -15.93 18.15
CA LEU A 127 -16.86 -15.00 19.14
C LEU A 127 -16.25 -15.30 20.50
N HIS A 128 -15.66 -14.30 21.14
CA HIS A 128 -15.14 -14.47 22.49
C HIS A 128 -16.34 -14.60 23.42
N PRO A 129 -16.50 -15.72 24.16
CA PRO A 129 -17.53 -15.80 25.18
C PRO A 129 -17.14 -14.81 26.29
N VAL A 130 -18.03 -13.87 26.62
CA VAL A 130 -17.81 -13.01 27.78
C VAL A 130 -18.05 -13.87 29.02
N THR A 131 -16.99 -14.42 29.59
CA THR A 131 -17.07 -15.34 30.75
C THR A 131 -16.95 -14.57 32.06
N GLY A 132 -17.85 -14.81 33.02
CA GLY A 132 -17.87 -14.15 34.32
C GLY A 132 -19.26 -13.64 34.72
N ASN A 133 -19.37 -13.06 35.92
CA ASN A 133 -20.60 -12.42 36.40
C ASN A 133 -20.65 -10.97 35.88
N VAL A 134 -20.87 -10.84 34.58
CA VAL A 134 -20.78 -9.58 33.83
C VAL A 134 -22.15 -8.91 33.76
N SER A 135 -22.19 -7.57 33.86
CA SER A 135 -23.45 -6.82 33.80
C SER A 135 -24.13 -6.99 32.43
N LYS A 136 -25.43 -6.67 32.36
CA LYS A 136 -26.17 -6.76 31.09
C LYS A 136 -25.61 -5.77 30.06
N GLU A 137 -25.27 -4.58 30.53
CA GLU A 137 -24.72 -3.48 29.72
C GLU A 137 -23.37 -3.88 29.10
N GLU A 138 -22.51 -4.55 29.87
CA GLU A 138 -21.21 -5.01 29.37
C GLU A 138 -21.36 -6.15 28.35
N LYS A 139 -22.34 -7.03 28.53
CA LYS A 139 -22.66 -8.05 27.52
C LYS A 139 -23.12 -7.42 26.21
N GLU A 140 -24.05 -6.47 26.29
CA GLU A 140 -24.57 -5.72 25.14
C GLU A 140 -23.45 -4.94 24.43
N PHE A 141 -22.53 -4.33 25.17
CA PHE A 141 -21.39 -3.61 24.59
C PHE A 141 -20.48 -4.51 23.72
N TRP A 142 -20.26 -5.75 24.14
CA TRP A 142 -19.39 -6.70 23.43
C TRP A 142 -20.11 -7.54 22.37
N GLU A 143 -21.44 -7.42 22.24
CA GLU A 143 -22.18 -8.06 21.16
C GLU A 143 -21.68 -7.58 19.80
N GLN A 144 -21.34 -8.53 18.93
CA GLN A 144 -20.89 -8.19 17.58
C GLN A 144 -22.10 -7.75 16.75
N PRO A 145 -21.97 -6.66 15.96
CA PRO A 145 -23.03 -6.24 15.07
C PRO A 145 -23.32 -7.35 14.05
N ASP A 146 -24.59 -7.51 13.70
CA ASP A 146 -25.08 -8.52 12.74
C ASP A 146 -24.73 -8.20 11.28
N GLY A 147 -23.99 -7.10 11.07
CA GLY A 147 -23.60 -6.61 9.76
C GLY A 147 -24.76 -6.01 8.97
N GLU A 148 -25.89 -5.67 9.61
CA GLU A 148 -27.07 -5.02 9.03
C GLU A 148 -27.61 -5.71 7.76
N GLY A 149 -27.38 -7.02 7.62
CA GLY A 149 -27.76 -7.78 6.42
C GLY A 149 -26.93 -7.47 5.17
N TYR A 150 -25.85 -6.69 5.27
CA TYR A 150 -24.93 -6.46 4.16
C TYR A 150 -24.25 -7.77 3.76
N LYS A 151 -24.26 -8.06 2.46
CA LYS A 151 -23.64 -9.26 1.89
C LYS A 151 -22.74 -8.90 0.70
N PRO A 152 -21.66 -9.66 0.47
CA PRO A 152 -20.82 -9.46 -0.71
C PRO A 152 -21.67 -9.52 -2.00
N CYS A 153 -21.59 -8.47 -2.82
CA CYS A 153 -22.29 -8.40 -4.10
C CYS A 153 -21.29 -8.66 -5.24
N LEU A 154 -20.94 -9.93 -5.48
CA LEU A 154 -19.99 -10.34 -6.52
C LEU A 154 -20.63 -11.11 -7.68
N ASP A 155 -21.95 -10.96 -7.85
CA ASP A 155 -22.67 -11.55 -8.97
C ASP A 155 -22.51 -10.70 -10.24
N PHE A 156 -21.52 -11.04 -11.05
CA PHE A 156 -21.26 -10.36 -12.33
C PHE A 156 -22.32 -10.70 -13.38
N SER A 157 -22.66 -9.74 -14.25
CA SER A 157 -23.61 -9.95 -15.34
C SER A 157 -23.14 -11.02 -16.34
N LEU A 158 -24.10 -11.60 -17.08
CA LEU A 158 -23.79 -12.56 -18.15
C LEU A 158 -22.86 -11.95 -19.22
N LYS A 159 -23.08 -10.66 -19.57
CA LYS A 159 -22.24 -9.92 -20.52
C LYS A 159 -20.79 -9.84 -20.03
N TYR A 160 -20.59 -9.55 -18.75
CA TYR A 160 -19.27 -9.53 -18.14
C TYR A 160 -18.59 -10.90 -18.22
N ARG A 161 -19.29 -11.96 -17.80
CA ARG A 161 -18.75 -13.33 -17.81
C ARG A 161 -18.37 -13.79 -19.22
N LYS A 162 -19.19 -13.48 -20.23
CA LYS A 162 -18.88 -13.78 -21.64
C LYS A 162 -17.60 -13.10 -22.12
N ALA A 163 -17.43 -11.81 -21.82
CA ALA A 163 -16.21 -11.07 -22.18
C ALA A 163 -14.95 -11.61 -21.49
N SER A 164 -15.08 -12.14 -20.27
CA SER A 164 -13.96 -12.70 -19.51
C SER A 164 -13.27 -13.89 -20.18
N ALA A 165 -14.00 -14.71 -20.94
CA ALA A 165 -13.41 -15.85 -21.65
C ALA A 165 -12.35 -15.41 -22.67
N ARG A 166 -12.53 -14.24 -23.30
CA ARG A 166 -11.54 -13.63 -24.20
C ARG A 166 -10.38 -13.02 -23.43
N ILE A 167 -10.68 -12.18 -22.43
CA ILE A 167 -9.70 -11.38 -21.70
C ILE A 167 -8.73 -12.24 -20.89
N SER A 168 -9.21 -13.34 -20.30
CA SER A 168 -8.36 -14.30 -19.58
C SER A 168 -7.31 -14.98 -20.48
N LYS A 169 -7.49 -14.95 -21.80
CA LYS A 169 -6.59 -15.54 -22.80
C LYS A 169 -5.75 -14.49 -23.54
N GLU A 170 -5.80 -13.21 -23.16
CA GLU A 170 -5.03 -12.13 -23.80
C GLU A 170 -3.52 -12.42 -23.72
N ARG A 171 -2.79 -12.32 -24.84
CA ARG A 171 -1.35 -12.66 -24.92
C ARG A 171 -0.48 -11.59 -25.60
N ARG A 172 -1.08 -10.52 -26.13
CA ARG A 172 -0.41 -9.51 -26.95
C ARG A 172 -0.42 -8.12 -26.32
N ARG A 173 -1.38 -7.84 -25.45
CA ARG A 173 -1.57 -6.51 -24.85
C ARG A 173 -1.30 -6.56 -23.37
N PHE A 174 -0.29 -5.81 -22.92
CA PHE A 174 0.17 -5.79 -21.54
C PHE A 174 0.08 -4.39 -20.95
N LEU A 175 -0.51 -4.32 -19.76
CA LEU A 175 -0.53 -3.15 -18.92
C LEU A 175 0.46 -3.34 -17.78
N VAL A 176 1.39 -2.41 -17.63
CA VAL A 176 2.27 -2.29 -16.47
C VAL A 176 1.83 -1.06 -15.69
N VAL A 177 1.70 -1.19 -14.38
CA VAL A 177 1.37 -0.07 -13.49
C VAL A 177 2.45 0.08 -12.45
N VAL A 178 2.91 1.32 -12.27
CA VAL A 178 3.78 1.72 -11.16
C VAL A 178 2.92 2.46 -10.14
N ALA A 179 2.64 1.80 -9.01
CA ALA A 179 1.85 2.35 -7.92
C ALA A 179 2.75 3.12 -6.94
N SER A 180 2.38 4.35 -6.61
CA SER A 180 3.22 5.25 -5.81
C SER A 180 2.49 5.84 -4.60
N GLY A 181 3.22 6.55 -3.73
CA GLY A 181 2.65 7.14 -2.52
C GLY A 181 2.67 6.17 -1.33
N GLY A 182 1.79 6.38 -0.34
CA GLY A 182 1.70 5.49 0.83
C GLY A 182 0.97 4.17 0.52
N LEU A 183 1.14 3.14 1.36
CA LEU A 183 0.62 1.78 1.09
C LEU A 183 -0.89 1.76 0.74
N ASN A 184 -1.72 2.54 1.43
CA ASN A 184 -3.15 2.60 1.12
C ASN A 184 -3.45 3.29 -0.23
N GLN A 185 -2.64 4.27 -0.62
CA GLN A 185 -2.74 4.89 -1.96
C GLN A 185 -2.30 3.90 -3.04
N GLN A 186 -1.22 3.16 -2.80
CA GLN A 186 -0.75 2.11 -3.70
C GLN A 186 -1.81 1.01 -3.84
N ARG A 187 -2.43 0.57 -2.75
CA ARG A 187 -3.54 -0.38 -2.75
C ARG A 187 -4.70 0.09 -3.64
N ASN A 188 -5.12 1.35 -3.52
CA ASN A 188 -6.19 1.90 -4.36
C ASN A 188 -5.78 1.96 -5.84
N GLN A 189 -4.53 2.31 -6.13
CA GLN A 189 -3.99 2.30 -7.50
C GLN A 189 -3.95 0.89 -8.10
N ILE A 190 -3.61 -0.14 -7.32
CA ILE A 190 -3.63 -1.53 -7.76
C ILE A 190 -5.07 -1.97 -8.09
N VAL A 191 -6.04 -1.56 -7.27
CA VAL A 191 -7.47 -1.81 -7.54
C VAL A 191 -7.88 -1.19 -8.88
N ASP A 192 -7.53 0.07 -9.10
CA ASP A 192 -7.82 0.77 -10.36
C ASP A 192 -7.05 0.18 -11.55
N ALA A 193 -5.82 -0.31 -11.35
CA ALA A 193 -5.02 -0.97 -12.38
C ALA A 193 -5.74 -2.21 -12.95
N VAL A 194 -6.30 -3.06 -12.09
CA VAL A 194 -7.07 -4.23 -12.51
C VAL A 194 -8.31 -3.81 -13.30
N VAL A 195 -8.99 -2.74 -12.87
CA VAL A 195 -10.18 -2.24 -13.57
C VAL A 195 -9.81 -1.62 -14.92
N ILE A 196 -8.71 -0.88 -15.01
CA ILE A 196 -8.20 -0.33 -16.27
C ILE A 196 -7.79 -1.45 -17.22
N ALA A 197 -7.07 -2.47 -16.74
CA ALA A 197 -6.75 -3.66 -17.54
C ALA A 197 -8.02 -4.33 -18.08
N ARG A 198 -9.07 -4.42 -17.27
CA ARG A 198 -10.38 -4.93 -17.69
C ARG A 198 -11.04 -4.06 -18.76
N ILE A 199 -10.98 -2.74 -18.63
CA ILE A 199 -11.54 -1.78 -19.60
C ILE A 199 -10.80 -1.87 -20.94
N LEU A 200 -9.48 -2.02 -20.91
CA LEU A 200 -8.63 -2.13 -22.10
C LEU A 200 -8.55 -3.54 -22.67
N GLU A 201 -9.15 -4.51 -22.00
CA GLU A 201 -9.09 -5.94 -22.36
C GLU A 201 -7.66 -6.47 -22.45
N ALA A 202 -6.80 -5.97 -21.57
CA ALA A 202 -5.37 -6.25 -21.54
C ALA A 202 -5.02 -7.28 -20.46
N ALA A 203 -3.87 -7.93 -20.60
CA ALA A 203 -3.23 -8.63 -19.49
C ALA A 203 -2.55 -7.60 -18.57
N LEU A 204 -2.66 -7.79 -17.27
CA LEU A 204 -1.98 -6.97 -16.26
C LEU A 204 -0.69 -7.68 -15.83
N VAL A 205 0.44 -6.99 -15.89
CA VAL A 205 1.66 -7.42 -15.20
C VAL A 205 1.50 -7.09 -13.72
N VAL A 206 1.95 -7.97 -12.82
CA VAL A 206 1.93 -7.71 -11.37
C VAL A 206 2.44 -6.28 -11.10
N PRO A 207 1.66 -5.44 -10.38
CA PRO A 207 2.00 -4.03 -10.21
C PRO A 207 3.36 -3.84 -9.54
N VAL A 208 4.10 -2.83 -9.99
CA VAL A 208 5.37 -2.42 -9.40
C VAL A 208 5.08 -1.38 -8.32
N LEU A 209 5.63 -1.58 -7.12
CA LEU A 209 5.53 -0.61 -6.03
C LEU A 209 6.70 0.36 -6.14
N GLN A 210 6.40 1.65 -6.21
CA GLN A 210 7.42 2.68 -6.25
C GLN A 210 7.95 2.92 -4.85
N VAL A 211 9.27 2.79 -4.68
CA VAL A 211 9.97 3.18 -3.46
C VAL A 211 9.69 4.65 -3.16
N ASN A 212 9.18 4.90 -1.97
CA ASN A 212 8.83 6.22 -1.51
C ASN A 212 9.96 6.74 -0.61
N PRO A 213 10.56 7.91 -0.90
CA PRO A 213 11.70 8.43 -0.14
C PRO A 213 11.38 8.76 1.33
N ILE A 214 10.09 8.81 1.71
CA ILE A 214 9.67 9.07 3.09
C ILE A 214 9.73 7.80 3.94
N TRP A 215 9.30 6.67 3.37
CA TRP A 215 9.22 5.40 4.09
C TRP A 215 10.45 4.52 3.84
N ASP A 216 11.17 4.78 2.74
CA ASP A 216 12.36 4.04 2.28
C ASP A 216 12.14 2.52 2.24
N ASP A 217 10.91 2.12 1.92
CA ASP A 217 10.49 0.74 1.84
C ASP A 217 10.70 0.23 0.41
N GLU A 218 11.68 -0.64 0.24
CA GLU A 218 12.02 -1.30 -1.02
C GLU A 218 11.18 -2.56 -1.28
N SER A 219 10.24 -2.89 -0.39
CA SER A 219 9.44 -4.12 -0.50
C SER A 219 8.72 -4.22 -1.84
N GLU A 220 8.88 -5.37 -2.50
CA GLU A 220 8.17 -5.66 -3.73
C GLU A 220 6.71 -6.08 -3.46
N PHE A 221 5.89 -6.09 -4.51
CA PHE A 221 4.50 -6.54 -4.41
C PHE A 221 4.39 -7.95 -3.78
N SER A 222 5.34 -8.84 -4.08
CA SER A 222 5.31 -10.23 -3.60
C SER A 222 5.63 -10.40 -2.12
N GLU A 223 6.33 -9.43 -1.53
CA GLU A 223 6.69 -9.41 -0.11
C GLU A 223 5.52 -8.87 0.74
N ILE A 224 4.71 -7.98 0.17
CA ILE A 224 3.53 -7.42 0.84
C ILE A 224 2.27 -8.27 0.57
N PHE A 225 2.04 -8.71 -0.68
CA PHE A 225 0.82 -9.37 -1.12
C PHE A 225 1.07 -10.76 -1.70
N ASN A 226 0.13 -11.67 -1.47
CA ASN A 226 0.18 -13.02 -2.00
C ASN A 226 -0.14 -13.03 -3.52
N VAL A 227 0.90 -13.03 -4.35
CA VAL A 227 0.82 -12.99 -5.82
C VAL A 227 -0.03 -14.12 -6.40
N GLU A 228 0.16 -15.34 -5.92
CA GLU A 228 -0.56 -16.50 -6.45
C GLU A 228 -2.03 -16.46 -6.07
N HIS A 229 -2.37 -15.99 -4.87
CA HIS A 229 -3.76 -15.73 -4.49
C HIS A 229 -4.39 -14.63 -5.37
N PHE A 230 -3.68 -13.53 -5.57
CA PHE A 230 -4.12 -12.42 -6.42
C PHE A 230 -4.45 -12.89 -7.85
N LYS A 231 -3.54 -13.66 -8.47
CA LYS A 231 -3.74 -14.28 -9.79
C LYS A 231 -4.92 -15.25 -9.82
N ARG A 232 -5.03 -16.14 -8.82
CA ARG A 232 -6.11 -17.13 -8.76
C ARG A 232 -7.50 -16.49 -8.61
N VAL A 233 -7.64 -15.50 -7.74
CA VAL A 233 -8.93 -14.82 -7.48
C VAL A 233 -9.43 -14.08 -8.72
N LEU A 234 -8.51 -13.48 -9.48
CA LEU A 234 -8.82 -12.64 -10.64
C LEU A 234 -8.75 -13.36 -11.99
N ARG A 235 -8.45 -14.68 -12.01
CA ARG A 235 -8.26 -15.48 -13.23
C ARG A 235 -9.43 -15.40 -14.23
N ALA A 236 -10.64 -15.18 -13.74
CA ALA A 236 -11.88 -15.08 -14.52
C ALA A 236 -12.26 -13.63 -14.86
N ASP A 237 -11.43 -12.64 -14.51
CA ASP A 237 -11.71 -11.22 -14.69
C ASP A 237 -10.67 -10.58 -15.61
N VAL A 238 -9.39 -10.78 -15.30
CA VAL A 238 -8.24 -10.23 -16.01
C VAL A 238 -7.10 -11.24 -15.97
N ARG A 239 -6.40 -11.42 -17.08
CA ARG A 239 -5.19 -12.25 -17.08
C ARG A 239 -4.07 -11.49 -16.36
N ILE A 240 -3.53 -12.07 -15.30
CA ILE A 240 -2.40 -11.48 -14.55
C ILE A 240 -1.15 -12.33 -14.76
N VAL A 241 -0.04 -11.69 -15.11
CA VAL A 241 1.26 -12.32 -15.32
C VAL A 241 2.29 -11.75 -14.35
N SER A 242 3.20 -12.59 -13.86
CA SER A 242 4.21 -12.18 -12.86
C SER A 242 5.26 -11.23 -13.45
N SER A 243 5.58 -11.37 -14.73
CA SER A 243 6.53 -10.52 -15.45
C SER A 243 6.10 -10.31 -16.89
N LEU A 244 6.63 -9.27 -17.51
CA LEU A 244 6.41 -9.01 -18.93
C LEU A 244 7.07 -10.13 -19.77
N PRO A 245 6.38 -10.73 -20.74
CA PRO A 245 6.99 -11.75 -21.59
C PRO A 245 8.19 -11.20 -22.37
N SER A 246 9.21 -12.04 -22.59
CA SER A 246 10.43 -11.67 -23.32
C SER A 246 10.16 -11.05 -24.69
N THR A 247 9.11 -11.49 -25.37
CA THR A 247 8.67 -10.97 -26.67
C THR A 247 8.31 -9.48 -26.66
N HIS A 248 8.02 -8.90 -25.48
CA HIS A 248 7.62 -7.51 -25.33
C HIS A 248 8.71 -6.65 -24.66
N LEU A 249 9.87 -7.22 -24.34
CA LEU A 249 10.99 -6.45 -23.78
C LEU A 249 11.54 -5.41 -24.78
N MET A 250 11.44 -5.72 -26.08
CA MET A 250 11.85 -4.83 -27.18
C MET A 250 10.69 -4.01 -27.76
N SER A 251 9.48 -4.12 -27.18
CA SER A 251 8.35 -3.30 -27.60
C SER A 251 8.64 -1.82 -27.31
N ARG A 252 8.09 -0.95 -28.17
CA ARG A 252 8.04 0.48 -27.87
C ARG A 252 7.31 0.69 -26.54
N GLN A 253 7.93 1.43 -25.64
CA GLN A 253 7.38 1.68 -24.30
C GLN A 253 6.69 3.03 -24.27
N SER A 254 5.37 3.02 -24.26
CA SER A 254 4.61 4.23 -23.93
C SER A 254 4.41 4.36 -22.42
N ILE A 255 5.00 5.41 -21.86
CA ILE A 255 4.86 5.77 -20.45
C ILE A 255 3.88 6.94 -20.35
N GLU A 256 2.74 6.73 -19.72
CA GLU A 256 1.73 7.74 -19.50
C GLU A 256 1.65 8.07 -18.01
N ASN A 257 1.88 9.34 -17.68
CA ASN A 257 1.85 9.87 -16.31
C ASN A 257 0.85 11.03 -16.15
N GLN A 258 0.16 11.40 -17.22
CA GLN A 258 -0.78 12.53 -17.25
C GLN A 258 -2.18 12.00 -17.55
N ILE A 259 -2.82 11.49 -16.52
CA ILE A 259 -4.24 11.11 -16.56
C ILE A 259 -5.03 12.17 -15.79
N PRO A 260 -6.07 12.77 -16.40
CA PRO A 260 -6.98 13.67 -15.70
C PRO A 260 -7.63 12.99 -14.49
N TYR A 261 -8.15 13.79 -13.56
CA TYR A 261 -8.97 13.24 -12.47
C TYR A 261 -10.35 12.84 -12.99
N ASP A 262 -10.97 11.87 -12.32
CA ASP A 262 -12.33 11.40 -12.59
C ASP A 262 -12.58 10.90 -14.02
N VAL A 263 -11.60 10.21 -14.63
CA VAL A 263 -11.75 9.70 -16.00
C VAL A 263 -12.74 8.54 -16.07
N SER A 264 -13.59 8.55 -17.10
CA SER A 264 -14.57 7.50 -17.34
C SER A 264 -13.96 6.27 -18.04
N PRO A 265 -14.59 5.09 -17.96
CA PRO A 265 -14.18 3.93 -18.75
C PRO A 265 -14.15 4.18 -20.26
N TYR A 266 -14.99 5.07 -20.77
CA TYR A 266 -14.98 5.46 -22.17
C TYR A 266 -13.72 6.24 -22.53
N TRP A 267 -13.34 7.22 -21.70
CA TRP A 267 -12.13 8.01 -21.88
C TRP A 267 -10.88 7.13 -21.90
N ILE A 268 -10.77 6.20 -20.94
CA ILE A 268 -9.67 5.22 -20.87
C ILE A 268 -9.54 4.44 -22.19
N ARG A 269 -10.66 3.90 -22.72
CA ARG A 269 -10.63 3.18 -24.00
C ARG A 269 -10.23 4.08 -25.14
N ALA A 270 -10.85 5.25 -25.27
CA ALA A 270 -10.59 6.18 -26.36
C ALA A 270 -9.12 6.63 -26.40
N ARG A 271 -8.54 6.89 -25.22
CA ARG A 271 -7.15 7.36 -25.09
C ARG A 271 -6.14 6.25 -25.38
N PHE A 272 -6.33 5.05 -24.82
CA PHE A 272 -5.27 4.05 -24.74
C PHE A 272 -5.45 2.82 -25.64
N SER A 273 -6.65 2.54 -26.16
CA SER A 273 -6.86 1.28 -26.91
C SER A 273 -6.03 1.21 -28.18
N ARG A 274 -5.96 2.31 -28.96
CA ARG A 274 -5.16 2.35 -30.19
C ARG A 274 -3.68 2.14 -29.89
N LEU A 275 -3.16 2.90 -28.92
CA LEU A 275 -1.77 2.82 -28.48
C LEU A 275 -1.39 1.40 -28.05
N LEU A 276 -2.23 0.79 -27.22
CA LEU A 276 -1.99 -0.56 -26.71
C LEU A 276 -2.11 -1.63 -27.81
N ASN A 277 -2.96 -1.44 -28.80
CA ASN A 277 -3.07 -2.35 -29.94
C ASN A 277 -1.85 -2.25 -30.89
N GLU A 278 -1.25 -1.07 -31.03
CA GLU A 278 -0.09 -0.83 -31.88
C GLU A 278 1.22 -1.26 -31.22
N GLU A 279 1.43 -0.90 -29.94
CA GLU A 279 2.70 -1.13 -29.25
C GLU A 279 2.72 -2.43 -28.44
N GLY A 280 1.54 -2.97 -28.10
CA GLY A 280 1.40 -4.17 -27.26
C GLY A 280 1.72 -3.96 -25.77
N LEU A 281 2.29 -2.81 -25.40
CA LEU A 281 2.69 -2.48 -24.04
C LEU A 281 2.29 -1.04 -23.68
N LEU A 282 1.67 -0.87 -22.51
CA LEU A 282 1.37 0.43 -21.92
C LEU A 282 1.85 0.46 -20.46
N ILE A 283 2.60 1.50 -20.11
CA ILE A 283 3.07 1.74 -18.74
C ILE A 283 2.33 2.94 -18.17
N LEU A 284 1.52 2.74 -17.13
CA LEU A 284 0.83 3.81 -16.44
C LEU A 284 1.52 4.13 -15.11
N LYS A 285 1.74 5.42 -14.88
CA LYS A 285 2.24 5.97 -13.61
C LYS A 285 1.21 6.96 -13.05
N ALA A 286 1.30 7.25 -11.74
CA ALA A 286 0.48 8.27 -11.08
C ALA A 286 -1.04 8.05 -11.23
N LEU A 287 -1.50 6.82 -10.98
CA LEU A 287 -2.92 6.44 -11.07
C LEU A 287 -3.76 6.85 -9.85
N ASP A 288 -3.16 7.51 -8.85
CA ASP A 288 -3.86 7.86 -7.61
C ASP A 288 -5.12 8.68 -7.89
N SER A 289 -6.26 8.10 -7.52
CA SER A 289 -7.59 8.72 -7.59
C SER A 289 -7.97 9.24 -8.98
N LYS A 290 -7.44 8.63 -10.05
CA LYS A 290 -7.71 9.06 -11.43
C LYS A 290 -8.99 8.48 -12.02
N LEU A 291 -9.27 7.21 -11.77
CA LEU A 291 -10.44 6.54 -12.35
C LEU A 291 -11.72 6.96 -11.63
N SER A 292 -12.76 7.29 -12.39
CA SER A 292 -14.02 7.81 -11.85
C SER A 292 -14.62 6.94 -10.74
N LYS A 293 -15.20 7.56 -9.72
CA LYS A 293 -15.90 6.85 -8.62
C LYS A 293 -17.20 6.20 -9.09
N ASN A 294 -17.84 6.77 -10.12
CA ASN A 294 -19.12 6.30 -10.64
C ASN A 294 -18.90 5.34 -11.81
N LEU A 295 -18.50 4.10 -11.48
CA LEU A 295 -18.31 3.06 -12.48
C LEU A 295 -19.59 2.27 -12.79
N PRO A 296 -19.70 1.70 -14.00
CA PRO A 296 -20.72 0.70 -14.31
C PRO A 296 -20.72 -0.44 -13.27
N PRO A 297 -21.88 -1.03 -12.95
CA PRO A 297 -22.03 -1.96 -11.82
C PRO A 297 -21.00 -3.09 -11.78
N ASP A 298 -20.74 -3.78 -12.90
CA ASP A 298 -19.76 -4.88 -12.92
C ASP A 298 -18.32 -4.41 -12.68
N LEU A 299 -17.95 -3.20 -13.11
CA LEU A 299 -16.62 -2.64 -12.82
C LEU A 299 -16.50 -2.21 -11.35
N GLN A 300 -17.59 -1.72 -10.75
CA GLN A 300 -17.64 -1.44 -9.32
C GLN A 300 -17.53 -2.73 -8.48
N LYS A 301 -18.19 -3.82 -8.91
CA LYS A 301 -18.04 -5.15 -8.31
C LYS A 301 -16.61 -5.67 -8.44
N LEU A 302 -15.96 -5.45 -9.58
CA LEU A 302 -14.55 -5.80 -9.77
C LEU A 302 -13.65 -5.01 -8.81
N ARG A 303 -13.86 -3.69 -8.65
CA ARG A 303 -13.12 -2.90 -7.65
C ARG A 303 -13.24 -3.52 -6.25
N CYS A 304 -14.46 -3.83 -5.83
CA CYS A 304 -14.73 -4.49 -4.55
C CYS A 304 -14.02 -5.83 -4.43
N LYS A 305 -14.14 -6.70 -5.44
CA LYS A 305 -13.46 -8.00 -5.49
C LYS A 305 -11.95 -7.85 -5.32
N VAL A 306 -11.32 -6.90 -6.01
CA VAL A 306 -9.87 -6.69 -5.92
C VAL A 306 -9.50 -6.20 -4.52
N ALA A 307 -10.19 -5.17 -4.03
CA ALA A 307 -9.90 -4.52 -2.76
C ALA A 307 -10.03 -5.47 -1.56
N PHE A 308 -11.05 -6.33 -1.53
CA PHE A 308 -11.40 -7.12 -0.36
C PHE A 308 -11.11 -8.61 -0.48
N HIS A 309 -11.00 -9.16 -1.69
CA HIS A 309 -10.77 -10.59 -1.89
C HIS A 309 -9.43 -10.91 -2.54
N ALA A 310 -8.97 -10.12 -3.53
CA ALA A 310 -7.74 -10.43 -4.26
C ALA A 310 -6.48 -9.95 -3.54
N LEU A 311 -6.50 -8.76 -2.93
CA LEU A 311 -5.38 -8.21 -2.17
C LEU A 311 -5.33 -8.78 -0.76
N ARG A 312 -4.69 -9.95 -0.66
CA ARG A 312 -4.36 -10.61 0.61
C ARG A 312 -2.88 -10.43 0.90
N PHE A 313 -2.54 -10.13 2.16
CA PHE A 313 -1.14 -10.04 2.58
C PHE A 313 -0.39 -11.35 2.34
N ALA A 314 0.93 -11.24 2.13
CA ALA A 314 1.83 -12.38 2.08
C ALA A 314 1.76 -13.18 3.39
N ALA A 315 2.07 -14.48 3.32
CA ALA A 315 1.94 -15.39 4.45
C ALA A 315 2.67 -14.91 5.71
N PRO A 316 3.93 -14.42 5.65
CA PRO A 316 4.63 -13.96 6.86
C PRO A 316 3.90 -12.83 7.60
N ILE A 317 3.37 -11.86 6.86
CA ILE A 317 2.60 -10.72 7.42
C ILE A 317 1.29 -11.21 8.01
N GLN A 318 0.57 -12.07 7.28
CA GLN A 318 -0.70 -12.63 7.75
C GLN A 318 -0.51 -13.48 9.01
N ASP A 319 0.53 -14.31 9.06
CA ASP A 319 0.81 -15.18 10.21
C ASP A 319 1.24 -14.38 11.43
N LEU A 320 2.00 -13.29 11.24
CA LEU A 320 2.29 -12.34 12.31
C LEU A 320 1.01 -11.68 12.84
N GLY A 321 0.16 -11.14 11.95
CA GLY A 321 -1.11 -10.52 12.32
C GLY A 321 -2.03 -11.49 13.08
N ASN A 322 -2.19 -12.72 12.57
CA ASN A 322 -2.98 -13.76 13.22
C ASN A 322 -2.45 -14.12 14.61
N ARG A 323 -1.12 -14.20 14.79
CA ARG A 323 -0.52 -14.47 16.10
C ARG A 323 -0.79 -13.34 17.09
N LEU A 324 -0.69 -12.08 16.66
CA LEU A 324 -1.01 -10.92 17.49
C LEU A 324 -2.49 -10.92 17.88
N SER A 325 -3.39 -11.04 16.90
CA SER A 325 -4.83 -11.10 17.17
C SER A 325 -5.21 -12.28 18.06
N LYS A 326 -4.60 -13.45 17.87
CA LYS A 326 -4.85 -14.62 18.74
C LYS A 326 -4.41 -14.38 20.17
N ARG A 327 -3.27 -13.72 20.40
CA ARG A 327 -2.81 -13.40 21.76
C ARG A 327 -3.76 -12.42 22.45
N MET A 328 -4.14 -11.35 21.76
CA MET A 328 -5.12 -10.39 22.29
C MET A 328 -6.47 -11.07 22.59
N TRP A 329 -6.91 -11.94 21.67
CA TRP A 329 -8.15 -12.70 21.84
C TRP A 329 -8.09 -13.67 23.03
N ILE A 330 -6.95 -14.22 23.42
CA ILE A 330 -6.87 -15.09 24.60
C ILE A 330 -7.08 -14.31 25.91
N GLU A 331 -6.65 -13.04 25.95
CA GLU A 331 -6.77 -12.19 27.14
C GLU A 331 -8.19 -11.64 27.34
N GLY A 332 -8.99 -11.54 26.27
CA GLY A 332 -10.36 -11.06 26.35
C GLY A 332 -10.86 -10.36 25.08
N PRO A 333 -12.10 -9.86 25.11
CA PRO A 333 -12.58 -8.95 24.07
C PRO A 333 -11.77 -7.66 24.08
N TYR A 334 -11.52 -7.09 22.89
CA TYR A 334 -10.70 -5.89 22.74
C TYR A 334 -11.26 -4.95 21.67
N ILE A 335 -10.89 -3.67 21.75
CA ILE A 335 -11.19 -2.64 20.75
C ILE A 335 -9.91 -2.27 20.02
N ALA A 336 -9.96 -2.24 18.69
CA ALA A 336 -8.85 -1.78 17.86
C ALA A 336 -9.14 -0.39 17.29
N LEU A 337 -8.26 0.58 17.57
CA LEU A 337 -8.39 1.96 17.13
C LEU A 337 -7.22 2.33 16.20
N HIS A 338 -7.53 2.84 15.01
CA HIS A 338 -6.53 3.38 14.09
C HIS A 338 -6.56 4.91 14.16
N LEU A 339 -5.63 5.47 14.95
CA LEU A 339 -5.49 6.91 15.13
C LEU A 339 -4.53 7.48 14.09
N ARG A 340 -5.07 8.28 13.18
CA ARG A 340 -4.31 9.00 12.16
C ARG A 340 -4.23 10.46 12.63
N LEU A 341 -3.10 10.87 13.19
CA LEU A 341 -2.91 12.18 13.86
C LEU A 341 -1.89 13.08 13.14
N GLU A 342 -1.45 12.68 11.96
CA GLU A 342 -0.46 13.38 11.16
C GLU A 342 -0.91 14.80 10.76
N LYS A 343 0.05 15.72 10.68
CA LYS A 343 -0.16 17.13 10.31
C LYS A 343 -0.95 17.29 9.01
N ASP A 344 -0.74 16.42 8.02
CA ASP A 344 -1.38 16.53 6.70
C ASP A 344 -2.90 16.37 6.77
N ILE A 345 -3.40 15.57 7.71
CA ILE A 345 -4.84 15.36 7.93
C ILE A 345 -5.51 16.66 8.34
N TRP A 346 -4.90 17.39 9.28
CA TRP A 346 -5.43 18.65 9.79
C TRP A 346 -5.33 19.78 8.77
N VAL A 347 -4.21 19.83 8.03
CA VAL A 347 -4.05 20.77 6.91
C VAL A 347 -5.11 20.54 5.84
N ARG A 348 -5.35 19.29 5.44
CA ARG A 348 -6.34 18.95 4.39
C ARG A 348 -7.78 19.08 4.85
N SER A 349 -8.10 18.74 6.09
CA SER A 349 -9.46 18.85 6.63
C SER A 349 -9.86 20.29 6.93
N GLY A 350 -8.90 21.18 7.19
CA GLY A 350 -9.17 22.57 7.58
C GLY A 350 -9.74 22.70 8.99
N CYS A 351 -9.61 21.65 9.80
CA CYS A 351 -10.12 21.57 11.17
C CYS A 351 -9.02 21.89 12.19
N LEU A 352 -9.42 22.15 13.43
CA LEU A 352 -8.49 22.25 14.54
C LEU A 352 -8.05 20.84 14.96
N SER A 353 -6.80 20.71 15.38
CA SER A 353 -6.20 19.43 15.78
C SER A 353 -6.65 18.95 17.15
N SER A 354 -7.15 19.87 17.99
CA SER A 354 -7.42 19.65 19.41
C SER A 354 -6.19 19.20 20.21
N LEU A 355 -4.97 19.39 19.67
CA LEU A 355 -3.70 19.15 20.36
C LEU A 355 -3.19 20.39 21.09
N GLY A 356 -3.81 21.55 20.88
CA GLY A 356 -3.49 22.81 21.52
C GLY A 356 -3.27 23.96 20.53
N PRO A 357 -3.29 25.22 21.02
CA PRO A 357 -3.21 26.41 20.17
C PRO A 357 -1.91 26.52 19.38
N GLU A 358 -0.80 25.98 19.92
CA GLU A 358 0.49 25.93 19.23
C GLU A 358 0.42 25.11 17.94
N TYR A 359 -0.11 23.89 18.01
CA TYR A 359 -0.27 23.00 16.87
C TYR A 359 -1.25 23.56 15.84
N ASP A 360 -2.34 24.17 16.30
CA ASP A 360 -3.31 24.81 15.42
C ASP A 360 -2.69 25.98 14.64
N LYS A 361 -1.75 26.73 15.24
CA LYS A 361 -0.97 27.76 14.56
C LYS A 361 -0.02 27.18 13.51
N ILE A 362 0.64 26.06 13.81
CA ILE A 362 1.50 25.34 12.84
C ILE A 362 0.67 24.86 11.64
N ILE A 363 -0.52 24.33 11.88
CA ILE A 363 -1.45 23.86 10.84
C ILE A 363 -2.00 25.05 10.04
N ALA A 364 -2.37 26.16 10.68
CA ALA A 364 -2.81 27.38 10.01
C ALA A 364 -1.74 27.93 9.06
N LYS A 365 -0.49 28.06 9.54
CA LYS A 365 0.64 28.51 8.72
C LYS A 365 0.86 27.62 7.51
N SER A 366 0.76 26.30 7.66
CA SER A 366 0.88 25.38 6.53
C SER A 366 -0.26 25.53 5.52
N ARG A 367 -1.51 25.73 5.97
CA ARG A 367 -2.65 25.98 5.07
C ARG A 367 -2.52 27.30 4.32
N GLU A 368 -2.01 28.34 4.96
CA GLU A 368 -1.73 29.63 4.31
C GLU A 368 -0.66 29.49 3.23
N SER A 369 0.40 28.72 3.49
CA SER A 369 1.46 28.48 2.51
C SER A 369 1.05 27.58 1.33
N GLN A 370 0.08 26.69 1.54
CA GLN A 370 -0.32 25.64 0.58
C GLN A 370 -1.86 25.48 0.56
N PRO A 371 -2.61 26.50 0.12
CA PRO A 371 -4.07 26.51 0.14
C PRO A 371 -4.69 25.41 -0.74
N GLU A 372 -3.96 24.91 -1.73
CA GLU A 372 -4.38 23.85 -2.65
C GLU A 372 -4.64 22.50 -1.97
N TYR A 373 -4.07 22.27 -0.78
CA TYR A 373 -4.25 21.02 -0.03
C TYR A 373 -5.60 20.94 0.70
N LEU A 374 -6.30 22.05 0.89
CA LEU A 374 -7.59 22.06 1.56
C LEU A 374 -8.63 21.28 0.76
N THR A 375 -9.14 20.19 1.34
CA THR A 375 -10.15 19.32 0.72
C THR A 375 -11.52 19.96 0.84
N GLY A 376 -12.30 19.87 -0.25
CA GLY A 376 -13.62 20.50 -0.35
C GLY A 376 -13.50 22.01 -0.21
N ARG A 377 -13.14 22.71 -1.30
CA ARG A 377 -12.92 24.18 -1.38
C ARG A 377 -14.19 25.01 -1.16
N LEU A 378 -15.07 24.58 -0.27
CA LEU A 378 -16.17 25.37 0.25
C LEU A 378 -15.58 26.34 1.27
N ASN A 379 -15.99 27.61 1.18
CA ASN A 379 -15.58 28.68 2.08
C ASN A 379 -16.24 28.47 3.46
N MET A 380 -15.69 27.53 4.23
CA MET A 380 -16.19 27.07 5.51
C MET A 380 -15.10 27.18 6.56
N ASN A 381 -15.42 27.81 7.69
CA ASN A 381 -14.57 27.81 8.87
C ASN A 381 -14.54 26.42 9.53
N HIS A 382 -13.61 26.23 10.47
CA HIS A 382 -13.42 24.93 11.14
C HIS A 382 -14.69 24.44 11.86
N ILE A 383 -15.49 25.34 12.42
CA ILE A 383 -16.76 25.01 13.10
C ILE A 383 -17.76 24.40 12.11
N ARG A 384 -18.00 25.07 10.98
CA ARG A 384 -18.91 24.58 9.94
C ARG A 384 -18.44 23.25 9.36
N ARG A 385 -17.14 23.08 9.18
CA ARG A 385 -16.55 21.80 8.72
C ARG A 385 -16.81 20.67 9.71
N ARG A 386 -16.68 20.93 11.02
CA ARG A 386 -16.96 19.94 12.06
C ARG A 386 -18.43 19.55 12.08
N LEU A 387 -19.34 20.53 12.06
CA LEU A 387 -20.78 20.29 12.01
C LEU A 387 -21.22 19.52 10.74
N ALA A 388 -20.51 19.70 9.63
CA ALA A 388 -20.75 18.98 8.38
C ALA A 388 -20.12 17.57 8.34
N GLY A 389 -19.49 17.10 9.42
CA GLY A 389 -18.83 15.79 9.46
C GLY A 389 -17.55 15.72 8.62
N LEU A 390 -16.94 16.86 8.28
CA LEU A 390 -15.72 16.93 7.46
C LEU A 390 -14.43 16.89 8.31
N CYS A 391 -14.56 16.99 9.64
CA CYS A 391 -13.43 16.91 10.55
C CYS A 391 -13.24 15.49 11.06
N PRO A 392 -12.00 14.98 11.09
CA PRO A 392 -11.72 13.74 11.82
C PRO A 392 -11.98 13.94 13.32
N LEU A 393 -12.24 12.83 14.00
CA LEU A 393 -12.29 12.80 15.45
C LEU A 393 -10.88 13.08 16.01
N SER A 394 -10.81 13.90 17.06
CA SER A 394 -9.58 14.14 17.79
C SER A 394 -9.25 12.99 18.73
N ALA A 395 -7.99 12.91 19.17
CA ALA A 395 -7.58 11.92 20.17
C ALA A 395 -8.42 12.02 21.46
N LEU A 396 -8.78 13.23 21.89
CA LEU A 396 -9.61 13.45 23.08
C LEU A 396 -11.05 12.95 22.88
N GLU A 397 -11.61 13.13 21.68
CA GLU A 397 -12.96 12.66 21.35
C GLU A 397 -13.05 11.14 21.26
N ILE A 398 -11.94 10.47 20.96
CA ILE A 398 -11.87 9.00 20.88
C ILE A 398 -11.59 8.38 22.25
N ALA A 399 -10.92 9.09 23.15
CA ALA A 399 -10.52 8.60 24.48
C ALA A 399 -11.58 8.82 25.58
N ARG A 400 -12.72 9.42 25.25
CA ARG A 400 -13.88 9.61 26.14
C ARG A 400 -14.94 8.57 25.82
#